data_AF-A0A392RWP0-F1
#
_entry.id   AF-A0A392RWP0-F1
#
_cell.length_a   1.000
_cell.length_b   1.000
_cell.length_c   1.000
_cell.angle_alpha   90.00
_cell.angle_beta   90.00
_cell.angle_gamma   90.00
#
_symmetry.space_group_name_H-M   'P 1'
#
loop_
_entity.id
_entity.type
_entity.pdbx_description
1 polymer ?
#
loop_
_entity_poly.entity_id
_entity_poly.type
_entity_poly.pdbx_seq_one_letter_code
_entity_poly.pdbx_strand_id
1 'polypeptide(L)' 'MVVNWAVTNESCQIAQTMDSYACKENSECIDNDPDYEGYRCKCLEGFEGNSYLPGGCR' A
#
# COMPACT_ATOMS: atom_id res chain seq x y z
N MET A 1 9.17 18.98 14.72
CA MET A 1 8.96 17.51 14.82
C MET A 1 8.03 17.11 13.70
N VAL A 2 8.50 16.30 12.76
CA VAL A 2 7.64 15.68 11.74
C VAL A 2 7.24 14.33 12.31
N VAL A 3 5.95 14.12 12.51
CA VAL A 3 5.42 12.84 12.98
C VAL A 3 5.44 11.90 11.77
N ASN A 4 6.28 10.86 11.80
CA ASN A 4 6.20 9.76 10.84
C ASN A 4 4.92 8.98 11.13
N TRP A 5 3.82 9.38 10.47
CA TRP A 5 2.55 8.68 10.52
C TRP A 5 2.62 7.48 9.57
N ALA A 6 3.37 6.44 9.93
CA ALA A 6 3.16 5.13 9.32
C ALA A 6 1.87 4.56 9.94
N VAL A 7 0.77 4.57 9.18
CA VAL A 7 -0.55 4.11 9.68
C VAL A 7 -0.52 2.62 10.05
N THR A 8 0.44 1.87 9.52
CA THR A 8 0.62 0.45 9.82
C THR A 8 2.09 0.11 9.64
N ASN A 9 2.78 -0.17 10.74
CA ASN A 9 4.10 -0.78 10.77
C ASN A 9 3.98 -2.28 10.43
N GLU A 10 3.37 -2.55 9.28
CA GLU A 10 2.91 -3.89 8.93
C GLU A 10 3.31 -4.18 7.51
N SER A 11 3.74 -5.43 7.29
CA SER A 11 4.09 -5.91 5.96
C SER A 11 2.83 -6.17 5.14
N CYS A 12 3.01 -6.31 3.83
CA CYS A 12 1.97 -6.68 2.89
C CYS A 12 1.22 -7.94 3.26
N GLN A 13 1.92 -8.90 3.87
CA GLN A 13 1.31 -10.15 4.32
C GLN A 13 0.27 -9.92 5.42
N ILE A 14 0.53 -8.96 6.33
CA ILE A 14 -0.41 -8.61 7.40
C ILE A 14 -1.49 -7.69 6.85
N ALA A 15 -1.11 -6.67 6.08
CA ALA A 15 -2.03 -5.68 5.53
C ALA A 15 -3.14 -6.29 4.68
N GLN A 16 -2.84 -7.31 3.86
CA GLN A 16 -3.83 -8.00 3.03
C GLN A 16 -4.90 -8.76 3.85
N THR A 17 -4.61 -9.06 5.12
CA THR A 17 -5.55 -9.74 6.03
C THR A 17 -6.40 -8.77 6.83
N MET A 18 -6.10 -7.47 6.77
CA MET A 18 -6.84 -6.45 7.48
C MET A 18 -8.04 -5.94 6.67
N ASP A 19 -9.14 -5.64 7.36
CA ASP A 19 -10.25 -4.88 6.79
C ASP A 19 -9.84 -3.45 6.36
N SER A 20 -8.77 -2.92 6.96
CA SER A 20 -8.18 -1.61 6.63
C SER A 20 -7.18 -1.66 5.47
N TYR A 21 -7.15 -2.73 4.67
CA TYR A 21 -6.26 -2.83 3.52
C TYR A 21 -6.47 -1.67 2.54
N ALA A 22 -5.41 -0.90 2.34
CA ALA A 22 -5.48 0.37 1.63
C ALA A 22 -5.45 0.19 0.10
N CYS A 23 -4.79 -0.86 -0.40
CA CYS A 23 -4.62 -1.05 -1.84
C CYS A 23 -5.94 -1.49 -2.50
N LYS A 24 -6.24 -0.91 -3.66
CA LYS A 24 -7.48 -1.14 -4.42
C LYS A 24 -7.21 -1.91 -5.71
N GLU A 25 -8.20 -1.98 -6.59
CA GLU A 25 -8.12 -2.75 -7.83
C GLU A 25 -6.89 -2.40 -8.68
N ASN A 26 -6.38 -3.40 -9.39
CA ASN A 26 -5.19 -3.31 -10.25
C ASN A 26 -3.95 -2.72 -9.55
N SER A 27 -3.83 -2.94 -8.24
CA SER A 27 -2.64 -2.59 -7.48
C SER A 27 -2.11 -3.76 -6.68
N GLU A 28 -0.79 -3.81 -6.57
CA GLU A 28 -0.04 -4.74 -5.73
C GLU A 28 0.41 -4.04 -4.45
N CYS A 29 0.42 -4.80 -3.36
CA CYS A 29 1.09 -4.38 -2.16
C CYS A 29 2.58 -4.69 -2.29
N ILE A 30 3.42 -3.72 -1.98
CA ILE A 30 4.86 -3.90 -1.88
C ILE A 30 5.35 -3.47 -0.50
N ASP A 31 6.12 -4.34 0.13
CA ASP A 31 6.84 -4.01 1.36
C ASP A 31 7.85 -2.90 1.05
N ASN A 32 7.97 -1.90 1.93
CA ASN A 32 9.04 -0.92 1.80
C ASN A 32 10.38 -1.56 2.16
N ASP A 33 11.47 -0.87 1.80
CA ASP A 33 12.85 -1.24 2.11
C ASP A 33 13.01 -1.76 3.55
N PRO A 34 13.96 -2.66 3.83
CA PRO A 34 14.18 -3.21 5.18
C PRO A 34 14.47 -2.15 6.25
N ASP A 35 14.85 -0.93 5.86
CA ASP A 35 15.04 0.24 6.73
C ASP A 35 13.75 1.02 7.04
N TYR A 36 12.66 0.77 6.31
CA TYR A 36 11.37 1.42 6.49
C TYR A 36 10.25 0.43 6.79
N GLU A 37 9.81 0.51 8.04
CA GLU A 37 8.71 -0.24 8.60
C GLU A 37 7.36 0.18 7.97
N GLY A 38 6.81 -0.67 7.10
CA GLY A 38 5.47 -0.56 6.52
C GLY A 38 5.37 -0.98 5.06
N TYR A 39 4.14 -0.99 4.53
CA TYR A 39 3.86 -1.31 3.13
C TYR A 39 3.37 -0.10 2.34
N ARG A 40 3.47 -0.17 1.01
CA ARG A 40 2.81 0.76 0.09
C ARG A 40 2.10 0.00 -1.03
N CYS A 41 1.15 0.69 -1.66
CA CYS A 41 0.43 0.16 -2.81
C CYS A 41 1.06 0.72 -4.08
N LYS A 42 1.23 -0.15 -5.07
CA LYS A 42 1.78 0.20 -6.38
C LYS A 42 0.84 -0.32 -7.45
N CYS A 43 0.60 0.45 -8.50
CA CYS A 43 -0.19 -0.04 -9.63
C CYS A 43 0.51 -1.20 -10.32
N LEU A 44 -0.28 -2.17 -10.77
CA LEU A 44 0.22 -3.26 -11.61
C LEU A 44 0.81 -2.69 -12.91
N GLU A 45 1.75 -3.42 -13.50
CA GLU A 45 2.38 -3.02 -14.75
C GLU A 45 1.33 -2.81 -15.85
N GLY A 46 1.35 -1.62 -16.48
CA GLY A 46 0.39 -1.23 -17.51
C GLY A 46 -0.87 -0.51 -16.99
N PHE A 47 -1.03 -0.37 -15.67
CA PHE A 47 -2.11 0.41 -15.05
C PHE A 47 -1.56 1.72 -14.48
N GLU A 48 -2.34 2.80 -14.64
CA GLU A 48 -1.97 4.14 -14.17
C GLU A 48 -3.03 4.71 -13.22
N GLY A 49 -2.63 5.70 -12.43
CA GLY A 49 -3.51 6.34 -11.45
C GLY A 49 -3.08 6.07 -10.03
N ASN A 50 -4.06 6.07 -9.11
CA ASN A 50 -3.78 6.04 -7.68
C ASN A 50 -4.36 4.77 -7.05
N SER A 51 -3.46 3.88 -6.63
CA SER A 51 -3.75 2.59 -5.99
C SER A 51 -4.53 2.67 -4.68
N TYR A 52 -4.68 3.87 -4.10
CA TYR A 52 -5.41 4.10 -2.85
C TYR A 52 -6.84 4.63 -3.07
N LEU A 53 -7.18 5.05 -4.29
CA LEU A 53 -8.49 5.63 -4.59
C LEU A 53 -9.54 4.54 -4.89
N PRO A 54 -10.84 4.82 -4.66
CA PRO A 54 -11.92 3.94 -5.11
C PRO A 54 -11.83 3.69 -6.62
N GLY A 55 -11.78 2.42 -7.02
CA GLY A 55 -11.51 2.01 -8.41
C GLY A 55 -10.03 1.79 -8.74
N GLY A 56 -9.14 2.03 -7.78
CA GLY A 56 -7.72 1.72 -7.84
C GLY A 56 -6.99 2.29 -9.05
N CYS A 57 -6.12 1.48 -9.62
CA CYS A 57 -5.42 1.82 -10.86
C CYS A 57 -6.27 1.42 -12.07
N ARG A 58 -6.16 2.19 -13.15
CA ARG A 58 -6.97 2.04 -14.37
C ARG A 58 -6.12 1.83 -15.61
#